data_AF-Q4QF19-F1
#
_entry.id   AF-Q4QF19-F1
#
_cell.length_a   1.000
_cell.length_b   1.000
_cell.length_c   1.000
_cell.angle_alpha   90.00
_cell.angle_beta   90.00
_cell.angle_gamma   90.00
#
_symmetry.space_group_name_H-M   'P 1'
#
loop_
_entity.id
_entity.type
_entity.pdbx_description
1 polymer ?
#
loop_
_entity_poly.entity_id
_entity_poly.type
_entity_poly.pdbx_seq_one_letter_code
_entity_poly.pdbx_strand_id
1 'polypeptide(L)'
;MLSISAVQRRYRLFHPVHQTVPFHFNPVQSIFPLIYENNLLAKPRLSWKDYEGRKEFDADHPLPVVGTRLNERTTTHKWSHWDQYINPQITQSWMYLTQTPEYVGPRSGHNVIKMGWMKIGGSWKYSRSYNDARRGFAKGQWQERKMTPRFMLAPRVSAGGPRNRYEGKASFSRLSLSKLLWAVDTGRLNPNETITLYHLRNAKVIADREVVWPGMVLLAGNVERVPYPLHIELQNASAKAIQLLEEAGGSFTNVYMSHEGLYQELHPEEFPTFMEQELPERKGLENFATNSRKRGWLAQWYEDESRYAHPGAGRRTAHYIRPPTDRDFPATIEEYELAKHHQKWHLNQPGSATVLPWHSLNTADMARRSAGRL
;
A
#
# COMPACT_ATOMS: atom_id res chain seq x y z
N MET A 1 -34.68 17.87 -86.83
CA MET A 1 -33.54 17.44 -85.98
C MET A 1 -34.10 16.99 -84.65
N LEU A 2 -34.12 15.69 -84.38
CA LEU A 2 -34.79 15.08 -83.21
C LEU A 2 -33.85 15.06 -82.00
N SER A 3 -34.36 15.56 -80.88
CA SER A 3 -33.74 15.58 -79.56
C SER A 3 -33.66 14.16 -78.97
N ILE A 4 -32.46 13.72 -78.60
CA ILE A 4 -32.22 12.45 -77.91
C ILE A 4 -32.53 12.66 -76.42
N SER A 5 -33.67 12.16 -75.96
CA SER A 5 -34.05 12.17 -74.55
C SER A 5 -33.25 11.11 -73.78
N ALA A 6 -32.69 11.51 -72.63
CA ALA A 6 -31.96 10.60 -71.75
C ALA A 6 -32.90 9.50 -71.22
N VAL A 7 -32.57 8.24 -71.51
CA VAL A 7 -33.28 7.06 -70.98
C VAL A 7 -33.23 7.09 -69.45
N GLN A 8 -34.37 7.33 -68.80
CA GLN A 8 -34.49 7.25 -67.35
C GLN A 8 -34.15 5.82 -66.89
N ARG A 9 -32.95 5.63 -66.33
CA ARG A 9 -32.57 4.36 -65.68
C ARG A 9 -33.49 4.14 -64.49
N ARG A 10 -34.33 3.09 -64.55
CA ARG A 10 -35.17 2.69 -63.41
C ARG A 10 -34.32 1.97 -62.37
N TYR A 11 -33.99 2.66 -61.29
CA TYR A 11 -33.35 2.05 -60.10
C TYR A 11 -34.38 1.41 -59.15
N ARG A 12 -35.68 1.56 -59.44
CA ARG A 12 -36.79 0.91 -58.74
C ARG A 12 -37.32 -0.21 -59.62
N LEU A 13 -36.94 -1.44 -59.30
CA LEU A 13 -37.41 -2.65 -59.95
C LEU A 13 -38.55 -3.23 -59.11
N PHE A 14 -39.70 -3.45 -59.74
CA PHE A 14 -40.80 -4.19 -59.13
C PHE A 14 -40.69 -5.64 -59.59
N HIS A 15 -40.11 -6.48 -58.73
CA HIS A 15 -39.99 -7.93 -58.94
C HIS A 15 -40.22 -8.65 -57.61
N PRO A 16 -40.56 -9.95 -57.62
CA PRO A 16 -40.79 -10.66 -56.38
C PRO A 16 -39.46 -10.91 -55.65
N VAL A 17 -39.44 -10.59 -54.36
CA VAL A 17 -38.23 -10.62 -53.53
C VAL A 17 -37.67 -12.04 -53.37
N HIS A 18 -38.49 -13.10 -53.48
CA HIS A 18 -37.98 -14.47 -53.38
C HIS A 18 -36.91 -14.82 -54.44
N GLN A 19 -36.88 -14.11 -55.58
CA GLN A 19 -35.86 -14.29 -56.61
C GLN A 19 -34.46 -13.79 -56.19
N THR A 20 -34.38 -13.00 -55.12
CA THR A 20 -33.09 -12.50 -54.57
C THR A 20 -32.27 -13.57 -53.88
N VAL A 21 -32.92 -14.61 -53.33
CA VAL A 21 -32.26 -15.75 -52.68
C VAL A 21 -32.84 -17.03 -53.30
N PRO A 22 -32.38 -17.42 -54.50
CA PRO A 22 -32.90 -18.59 -55.18
C PRO A 22 -32.47 -19.87 -54.46
N PHE A 23 -33.43 -20.64 -53.94
CA PHE A 23 -33.18 -21.95 -53.33
C PHE A 23 -33.01 -23.08 -54.36
N HIS A 24 -33.16 -22.78 -55.66
CA HIS A 24 -33.06 -23.76 -56.76
C HIS A 24 -31.73 -24.54 -56.75
N PHE A 25 -30.64 -23.96 -56.26
CA PHE A 25 -29.31 -24.60 -56.22
C PHE A 25 -28.93 -25.19 -54.84
N ASN A 26 -29.69 -24.88 -53.79
CA ASN A 26 -29.39 -25.32 -52.41
C ASN A 26 -30.65 -25.94 -51.79
N PRO A 27 -31.05 -27.15 -52.22
CA PRO A 27 -32.18 -27.86 -51.63
C PRO A 27 -31.86 -28.33 -50.20
N VAL A 28 -32.88 -28.75 -49.46
CA VAL A 28 -32.73 -29.28 -48.08
C VAL A 28 -31.71 -30.43 -48.00
N GLN A 29 -31.54 -31.21 -49.08
CA GLN A 29 -30.52 -32.27 -49.20
C GLN A 29 -29.09 -31.79 -48.96
N SER A 30 -28.77 -30.53 -49.24
CA SER A 30 -27.44 -29.97 -49.02
C SER A 30 -27.05 -29.90 -47.53
N ILE A 31 -28.05 -29.82 -46.65
CA ILE A 31 -27.88 -29.81 -45.19
C ILE A 31 -28.21 -31.18 -44.59
N PHE A 32 -29.27 -31.82 -45.09
CA PHE A 32 -29.73 -33.13 -44.67
C PHE A 32 -29.68 -34.11 -45.85
N PRO A 33 -28.53 -34.74 -46.12
CA PRO A 33 -28.34 -35.58 -47.31
C PRO A 33 -29.35 -36.74 -47.44
N LEU A 34 -29.85 -37.27 -46.32
CA LEU A 34 -30.74 -38.45 -46.29
C LEU A 34 -32.20 -38.11 -45.95
N ILE A 35 -32.64 -36.88 -46.21
CA ILE A 35 -33.98 -36.37 -45.81
C ILE A 35 -35.15 -37.21 -46.34
N TYR A 36 -34.99 -37.89 -47.49
CA TYR A 36 -36.04 -38.73 -48.09
C TYR A 36 -36.08 -40.17 -47.55
N GLU A 37 -35.11 -40.56 -46.73
CA GLU A 37 -34.98 -41.92 -46.16
C GLU A 37 -35.47 -42.00 -44.70
N ASN A 38 -36.27 -41.03 -44.23
CA ASN A 38 -36.65 -40.86 -42.82
C ASN A 38 -35.46 -40.74 -41.86
N ASN A 39 -34.30 -40.27 -42.35
CA ASN A 39 -33.10 -40.05 -41.55
C ASN A 39 -32.70 -38.57 -41.55
N LEU A 40 -32.74 -37.93 -40.38
CA LEU A 40 -32.43 -36.51 -40.19
C LEU A 40 -30.94 -36.26 -39.91
N LEU A 41 -30.04 -36.94 -40.62
CA LEU A 41 -28.60 -36.74 -40.49
C LEU A 41 -28.22 -35.34 -40.98
N ALA A 42 -27.82 -34.46 -40.07
CA ALA A 42 -27.33 -33.13 -40.41
C ALA A 42 -25.85 -33.17 -40.80
N LYS A 43 -25.51 -32.66 -41.99
CA LYS A 43 -24.13 -32.41 -42.45
C LYS A 43 -23.91 -30.95 -42.90
N PRO A 44 -24.32 -29.95 -42.11
CA PRO A 44 -24.07 -28.56 -42.47
C PRO A 44 -22.58 -28.21 -42.37
N ARG A 45 -22.13 -27.33 -43.26
CA ARG A 45 -20.90 -26.55 -43.02
C ARG A 45 -21.27 -25.36 -42.16
N LEU A 46 -21.03 -25.48 -40.84
CA LEU A 46 -21.53 -24.55 -39.83
C LEU A 46 -20.89 -23.16 -39.91
N SER A 47 -19.59 -23.09 -40.21
CA SER A 47 -18.83 -21.85 -40.26
C SER A 47 -17.82 -21.90 -41.39
N TRP A 48 -17.57 -20.74 -42.00
CA TRP A 48 -16.49 -20.55 -42.96
C TRP A 48 -15.09 -20.66 -42.31
N LYS A 49 -15.01 -20.57 -40.98
CA LYS A 49 -13.75 -20.70 -40.22
C LYS A 49 -13.27 -22.14 -40.09
N ASP A 50 -14.17 -23.12 -40.24
CA ASP A 50 -13.87 -24.53 -40.00
C ASP A 50 -13.33 -25.22 -41.28
N TYR A 51 -12.92 -24.42 -42.27
CA TYR A 51 -12.35 -24.93 -43.51
C TYR A 51 -10.92 -25.42 -43.26
N GLU A 52 -10.73 -26.74 -43.25
CA GLU A 52 -9.44 -27.40 -42.99
C GLU A 52 -8.38 -27.17 -44.08
N GLY A 53 -8.79 -26.71 -45.26
CA GLY A 53 -7.91 -26.41 -46.38
C GLY A 53 -8.22 -27.22 -47.64
N ARG A 54 -7.38 -27.02 -48.66
CA ARG A 54 -7.46 -27.79 -49.91
C ARG A 54 -6.76 -29.13 -49.69
N LYS A 55 -7.38 -30.19 -50.20
CA LYS A 55 -6.80 -31.52 -50.28
C LYS A 55 -6.92 -32.00 -51.72
N GLU A 56 -5.92 -32.74 -52.18
CA GLU A 56 -6.02 -33.46 -53.45
C GLU A 56 -7.16 -34.49 -53.39
N PHE A 57 -7.80 -34.74 -54.52
CA PHE A 57 -8.81 -35.78 -54.61
C PHE A 57 -8.15 -37.16 -54.71
N ASP A 58 -7.03 -37.25 -55.42
CA ASP A 58 -6.23 -38.43 -55.71
C ASP A 58 -4.72 -38.09 -55.81
N ALA A 59 -3.86 -39.11 -55.74
CA ALA A 59 -2.40 -38.94 -55.74
C ALA A 59 -1.83 -38.60 -57.13
N ASP A 60 -2.55 -38.98 -58.21
CA ASP A 60 -2.11 -38.75 -59.59
C ASP A 60 -2.24 -37.27 -60.01
N HIS A 61 -3.07 -36.50 -59.30
CA HIS A 61 -3.31 -35.08 -59.55
C HIS A 61 -3.00 -34.23 -58.29
N PRO A 62 -1.71 -34.07 -57.94
CA PRO A 62 -1.32 -33.32 -56.76
C PRO A 62 -1.68 -31.84 -56.91
N LEU A 63 -1.91 -31.18 -55.77
CA LEU A 63 -2.14 -29.74 -55.76
C LEU A 63 -0.88 -28.98 -56.22
N PRO A 64 -1.02 -27.93 -57.04
CA PRO A 64 0.12 -27.15 -57.51
C PRO A 64 0.77 -26.37 -56.35
N VAL A 65 2.10 -26.37 -56.30
CA VAL A 65 2.87 -25.62 -55.29
C VAL A 65 3.06 -24.18 -55.74
N VAL A 66 2.02 -23.38 -55.51
CA VAL A 66 2.05 -21.93 -55.75
C VAL A 66 1.82 -21.22 -54.42
N GLY A 67 2.77 -20.39 -54.02
CA GLY A 67 2.73 -19.71 -52.74
C GLY A 67 1.68 -18.60 -52.67
N THR A 68 1.26 -18.31 -51.45
CA THR A 68 0.52 -17.09 -51.13
C THR A 68 1.42 -16.15 -50.35
N ARG A 69 1.05 -14.87 -50.24
CA ARG A 69 1.84 -13.90 -49.45
C ARG A 69 2.07 -14.34 -48.00
N LEU A 70 1.15 -15.09 -47.39
CA LEU A 70 1.28 -15.62 -46.02
C LEU A 70 2.35 -16.72 -45.93
N ASN A 71 2.45 -17.55 -46.97
CA ASN A 71 3.42 -18.64 -47.03
C ASN A 71 4.82 -18.14 -47.45
N GLU A 72 4.89 -17.11 -48.30
CA GLU A 72 6.15 -16.65 -48.89
C GLU A 72 6.86 -15.56 -48.08
N ARG A 73 6.11 -14.66 -47.40
CA ARG A 73 6.71 -13.54 -46.64
C ARG A 73 6.96 -13.89 -45.18
N THR A 74 7.62 -15.02 -44.93
CA THR A 74 8.02 -15.47 -43.60
C THR A 74 9.50 -15.19 -43.32
N THR A 75 9.86 -14.91 -42.07
CA THR A 75 11.27 -14.78 -41.65
C THR A 75 11.82 -16.13 -41.20
N THR A 76 13.15 -16.24 -41.11
CA THR A 76 13.79 -17.40 -40.49
C THR A 76 13.39 -17.53 -39.01
N HIS A 77 13.23 -18.77 -38.53
CA HIS A 77 12.86 -19.04 -37.15
C HIS A 77 13.95 -18.56 -36.20
N LYS A 78 13.54 -17.92 -35.09
CA LYS A 78 14.42 -17.59 -33.96
C LYS A 78 13.97 -18.43 -32.78
N TRP A 79 14.92 -19.07 -32.11
CA TRP A 79 14.62 -19.96 -30.99
C TRP A 79 13.83 -19.23 -29.89
N SER A 80 12.63 -19.72 -29.62
CA SER A 80 11.76 -19.20 -28.58
C SER A 80 12.23 -19.65 -27.19
N HIS A 81 11.66 -19.08 -26.13
CA HIS A 81 11.92 -19.53 -24.76
C HIS A 81 11.56 -21.01 -24.57
N TRP A 82 10.53 -21.51 -25.27
CA TRP A 82 10.12 -22.91 -25.22
C TRP A 82 11.15 -23.84 -25.85
N ASP A 83 11.63 -23.50 -27.05
CA ASP A 83 12.63 -24.32 -27.76
C ASP A 83 13.91 -24.45 -26.93
N GLN A 84 14.37 -23.33 -26.35
CA GLN A 84 15.57 -23.28 -25.53
C GLN A 84 15.39 -23.98 -24.18
N TYR A 85 14.17 -23.96 -23.63
CA TYR A 85 13.83 -24.67 -22.40
C TYR A 85 13.83 -26.19 -22.61
N ILE A 86 13.28 -26.68 -23.73
CA ILE A 86 13.31 -28.11 -24.08
C ILE A 86 14.75 -28.55 -24.35
N ASN A 87 15.48 -27.80 -25.17
CA ASN A 87 16.81 -28.17 -25.59
C ASN A 87 17.80 -27.02 -25.40
N PRO A 88 18.52 -26.96 -24.27
CA PRO A 88 19.47 -25.88 -23.99
C PRO A 88 20.67 -25.88 -24.95
N GLN A 89 20.92 -26.97 -25.71
CA GLN A 89 22.05 -27.06 -26.65
C GLN A 89 21.92 -26.12 -27.86
N ILE A 90 20.70 -25.64 -28.15
CA ILE A 90 20.47 -24.69 -29.26
C ILE A 90 20.82 -23.25 -28.86
N THR A 91 20.99 -22.96 -27.57
CA THR A 91 21.37 -21.64 -27.05
C THR A 91 22.88 -21.43 -27.14
N GLN A 92 23.37 -21.17 -28.36
CA GLN A 92 24.81 -21.10 -28.67
C GLN A 92 25.37 -19.66 -28.69
N SER A 93 24.51 -18.65 -28.71
CA SER A 93 24.87 -17.24 -28.86
C SER A 93 24.03 -16.36 -27.93
N TRP A 94 24.61 -15.23 -27.51
CA TRP A 94 23.92 -14.23 -26.68
C TRP A 94 22.66 -13.66 -27.36
N MET A 95 22.57 -13.70 -28.69
CA MET A 95 21.37 -13.26 -29.42
C MET A 95 20.12 -14.09 -29.10
N TYR A 96 20.29 -15.31 -28.57
CA TYR A 96 19.19 -16.17 -28.14
C TYR A 96 18.67 -15.84 -26.74
N LEU A 97 19.44 -15.07 -25.95
CA LEU A 97 19.02 -14.57 -24.64
C LEU A 97 18.08 -13.36 -24.80
N THR A 98 16.91 -13.61 -25.38
CA THR A 98 15.86 -12.61 -25.53
C THR A 98 15.22 -12.29 -24.18
N GLN A 99 14.76 -11.05 -24.02
CA GLN A 99 13.95 -10.65 -22.88
C GLN A 99 12.60 -11.39 -22.86
N THR A 100 11.86 -11.26 -21.77
CA THR A 100 10.50 -11.81 -21.65
C THR A 100 9.64 -11.45 -22.87
N PRO A 101 8.81 -12.37 -23.40
CA PRO A 101 8.02 -12.15 -24.61
C PRO A 101 6.98 -11.02 -24.48
N GLU A 102 6.66 -10.58 -23.26
CA GLU A 102 5.83 -9.39 -23.01
C GLU A 102 6.51 -8.07 -23.47
N TYR A 103 7.84 -8.07 -23.57
CA TYR A 103 8.59 -6.92 -24.08
C TYR A 103 8.52 -6.86 -25.60
N VAL A 104 7.76 -5.88 -26.11
CA VAL A 104 7.58 -5.68 -27.55
C VAL A 104 8.77 -4.95 -28.20
N GLY A 105 9.43 -4.04 -27.48
CA GLY A 105 10.50 -3.19 -28.01
C GLY A 105 10.41 -1.72 -27.58
N PRO A 106 11.27 -0.84 -28.13
CA PRO A 106 11.18 0.59 -27.89
C PRO A 106 9.87 1.15 -28.43
N ARG A 107 9.35 2.19 -27.77
CA ARG A 107 8.12 2.87 -28.19
C ARG A 107 8.29 3.46 -29.61
N SER A 108 7.63 2.84 -30.59
CA SER A 108 7.77 3.14 -32.02
C SER A 108 6.69 4.07 -32.59
N GLY A 109 5.92 4.74 -31.73
CA GLY A 109 4.80 5.60 -32.10
C GLY A 109 4.55 6.73 -31.11
N HIS A 110 3.66 7.64 -31.49
CA HIS A 110 3.16 8.69 -30.60
C HIS A 110 1.75 8.34 -30.14
N ASN A 111 1.54 8.17 -28.84
CA ASN A 111 0.20 8.04 -28.29
C ASN A 111 -0.46 9.43 -28.22
N VAL A 112 -1.17 9.79 -29.29
CA VAL A 112 -1.80 11.10 -29.44
C VAL A 112 -3.15 11.09 -28.74
N ILE A 113 -3.30 12.00 -27.78
CA ILE A 113 -4.49 12.12 -26.93
C ILE A 113 -5.76 12.19 -27.82
N LYS A 114 -6.74 11.33 -27.54
CA LYS A 114 -8.01 11.13 -28.30
C LYS A 114 -7.89 10.49 -29.70
N MET A 115 -6.70 10.32 -30.25
CA MET A 115 -6.48 9.72 -31.58
C MET A 115 -5.79 8.35 -31.54
N GLY A 116 -5.35 7.92 -30.34
CA GLY A 116 -4.66 6.65 -30.15
C GLY A 116 -3.21 6.67 -30.59
N TRP A 117 -2.64 5.50 -30.88
CA TRP A 117 -1.26 5.35 -31.33
C TRP A 117 -1.11 5.76 -32.80
N MET A 118 -0.51 6.92 -33.02
CA MET A 118 -0.18 7.43 -34.36
C MET A 118 1.25 7.02 -34.75
N LYS A 119 1.41 6.68 -36.03
CA LYS A 119 2.71 6.34 -36.62
C LYS A 119 3.62 7.57 -36.67
N ILE A 120 4.91 7.37 -36.39
CA ILE A 120 5.95 8.39 -36.60
C ILE A 120 5.97 8.78 -38.09
N GLY A 121 6.00 10.09 -38.38
CA GLY A 121 5.89 10.62 -39.74
C GLY A 121 4.45 10.65 -40.30
N GLY A 122 3.46 10.28 -39.49
CA GLY A 122 2.04 10.41 -39.84
C GLY A 122 1.51 11.85 -39.73
N SER A 123 0.18 11.98 -39.74
CA SER A 123 -0.49 13.29 -39.65
C SER A 123 -0.37 13.90 -38.25
N TRP A 124 0.07 15.16 -38.18
CA TRP A 124 0.16 15.94 -36.94
C TRP A 124 -0.99 16.94 -36.77
N LYS A 125 -1.97 16.94 -37.68
CA LYS A 125 -3.06 17.95 -37.70
C LYS A 125 -3.89 17.98 -36.40
N TYR A 126 -4.06 16.83 -35.74
CA TYR A 126 -4.88 16.67 -34.53
C TYR A 126 -4.06 16.56 -33.23
N SER A 127 -2.76 16.84 -33.26
CA SER A 127 -1.84 16.56 -32.13
C SER A 127 -1.63 17.74 -31.18
N ARG A 128 -2.48 18.77 -31.22
CA ARG A 128 -2.28 19.98 -30.39
C ARG A 128 -2.22 19.65 -28.90
N SER A 129 -3.19 18.89 -28.40
CA SER A 129 -3.21 18.47 -26.98
C SER A 129 -2.01 17.59 -26.60
N TYR A 130 -1.51 16.78 -27.53
CA TYR A 130 -0.28 15.99 -27.33
C TYR A 130 0.95 16.91 -27.18
N ASN A 131 1.05 17.98 -27.97
CA ASN A 131 2.13 18.96 -27.86
C ASN A 131 2.07 19.76 -26.55
N ASP A 132 0.87 20.18 -26.13
CA ASP A 132 0.66 20.89 -24.86
C ASP A 132 1.12 20.00 -23.68
N ALA A 133 0.65 18.75 -23.63
CA ALA A 133 1.05 17.77 -22.61
C ALA A 133 2.56 17.48 -22.62
N ARG A 134 3.18 17.32 -23.81
CA ARG A 134 4.62 17.08 -23.93
C ARG A 134 5.46 18.26 -23.45
N ARG A 135 4.95 19.48 -23.56
CA ARG A 135 5.61 20.70 -23.07
C ARG A 135 5.32 20.98 -21.58
N GLY A 136 4.53 20.15 -20.91
CA GLY A 136 4.08 20.37 -19.53
C GLY A 136 3.07 21.52 -19.39
N PHE A 137 2.58 22.08 -20.50
CA PHE A 137 1.57 23.13 -20.49
C PHE A 137 0.18 22.52 -20.46
N ALA A 138 -0.60 22.83 -19.42
CA ALA A 138 -1.93 22.28 -19.23
C ALA A 138 -3.01 23.37 -19.32
N LYS A 139 -4.09 23.06 -20.05
CA LYS A 139 -5.34 23.83 -20.03
C LYS A 139 -6.42 22.96 -19.41
N GLY A 140 -7.13 23.49 -18.41
CA GLY A 140 -8.15 22.73 -17.66
C GLY A 140 -9.28 23.58 -17.08
N GLN A 141 -9.34 24.87 -17.42
CA GLN A 141 -10.23 25.84 -16.77
C GLN A 141 -11.73 25.60 -17.00
N TRP A 142 -12.14 24.63 -17.84
CA TRP A 142 -13.56 24.44 -18.15
C TRP A 142 -14.42 24.16 -16.91
N GLN A 143 -13.88 23.41 -15.93
CA GLN A 143 -14.55 23.20 -14.65
C GLN A 143 -14.46 24.46 -13.77
N GLU A 144 -13.27 25.04 -13.64
CA GLU A 144 -13.03 26.25 -12.82
C GLU A 144 -13.79 27.49 -13.29
N ARG A 145 -14.23 27.54 -14.55
CA ARG A 145 -15.03 28.63 -15.13
C ARG A 145 -16.37 28.85 -14.42
N LYS A 146 -16.96 27.81 -13.84
CA LYS A 146 -18.28 27.89 -13.20
C LYS A 146 -18.25 27.51 -11.72
N MET A 147 -17.31 26.66 -11.31
CA MET A 147 -17.26 26.09 -9.96
C MET A 147 -15.87 26.21 -9.36
N THR A 148 -15.83 26.62 -8.09
CA THR A 148 -14.60 26.63 -7.31
C THR A 148 -14.07 25.21 -7.10
N PRO A 149 -12.75 24.96 -7.19
CA PRO A 149 -12.17 23.65 -6.98
C PRO A 149 -12.56 23.01 -5.63
N ARG A 150 -12.70 21.68 -5.63
CA ARG A 150 -13.18 20.94 -4.45
C ARG A 150 -12.32 21.15 -3.19
N PHE A 151 -11.01 21.32 -3.35
CA PHE A 151 -10.08 21.54 -2.23
C PHE A 151 -10.22 22.92 -1.58
N MET A 152 -10.74 23.91 -2.30
CA MET A 152 -11.10 25.23 -1.73
C MET A 152 -12.49 25.20 -1.09
N LEU A 153 -13.41 24.38 -1.61
CA LEU A 153 -14.73 24.18 -1.02
C LEU A 153 -14.69 23.36 0.28
N ALA A 154 -13.71 22.47 0.42
CA ALA A 154 -13.54 21.68 1.64
C ALA A 154 -12.92 22.54 2.75
N PRO A 155 -13.51 22.60 3.96
CA PRO A 155 -12.88 23.29 5.07
C PRO A 155 -11.61 22.54 5.50
N ARG A 156 -10.62 23.30 5.99
CA ARG A 156 -9.44 22.71 6.64
C ARG A 156 -9.86 22.17 8.01
N VAL A 157 -9.71 20.86 8.21
CA VAL A 157 -10.13 20.17 9.46
C VAL A 157 -9.21 20.44 10.65
N SER A 158 -7.95 20.80 10.40
CA SER A 158 -6.97 21.23 11.41
C SER A 158 -5.85 22.02 10.72
N ALA A 159 -5.07 22.78 11.48
CA ALA A 159 -3.97 23.58 10.93
C ALA A 159 -2.93 22.73 10.18
N GLY A 160 -2.52 21.59 10.77
CA GLY A 160 -1.59 20.63 10.17
C GLY A 160 -2.23 19.59 9.24
N GLY A 161 -3.55 19.52 9.16
CA GLY A 161 -4.28 18.53 8.38
C GLY A 161 -4.51 17.18 9.09
N PRO A 162 -5.40 16.34 8.55
CA PRO A 162 -5.67 15.02 9.11
C PRO A 162 -4.49 14.08 8.85
N ARG A 163 -4.23 13.17 9.78
CA ARG A 163 -3.09 12.22 9.72
C ARG A 163 -1.71 12.88 9.62
N ASN A 164 -1.59 14.19 9.90
CA ASN A 164 -0.31 14.90 9.89
C ASN A 164 0.75 14.18 10.73
N ARG A 165 1.97 14.05 10.20
CA ARG A 165 3.13 13.56 10.95
C ARG A 165 3.88 14.78 11.48
N TYR A 166 3.88 14.92 12.80
CA TYR A 166 4.68 15.91 13.52
C TYR A 166 5.79 15.18 14.29
N GLU A 167 6.82 15.91 14.68
CA GLU A 167 7.93 15.39 15.47
C GLU A 167 7.42 14.78 16.79
N GLY A 168 7.92 13.60 17.18
CA GLY A 168 7.41 12.89 18.36
C GLY A 168 6.04 12.21 18.18
N LYS A 169 5.44 12.23 16.98
CA LYS A 169 4.21 11.46 16.72
C LYS A 169 4.52 9.97 16.59
N ALA A 170 4.32 9.22 17.67
CA ALA A 170 4.49 7.77 17.72
C ALA A 170 3.63 7.02 16.67
N SER A 171 4.24 6.69 15.54
CA SER A 171 3.61 6.02 14.39
C SER A 171 4.31 4.68 14.16
N PHE A 172 3.84 3.65 14.86
CA PHE A 172 4.46 2.32 14.84
C PHE A 172 4.19 1.57 13.53
N SER A 173 5.20 0.86 13.04
CA SER A 173 5.03 -0.21 12.06
C SER A 173 4.31 -1.39 12.71
N ARG A 174 3.60 -2.20 11.91
CA ARG A 174 2.71 -3.24 12.44
C ARG A 174 3.37 -4.61 12.36
N LEU A 175 3.47 -5.30 13.50
CA LEU A 175 3.85 -6.70 13.56
C LEU A 175 2.63 -7.54 13.96
N SER A 176 2.21 -8.46 13.09
CA SER A 176 1.14 -9.39 13.41
C SER A 176 1.68 -10.51 14.30
N LEU A 177 0.95 -10.85 15.36
CA LEU A 177 1.27 -11.98 16.23
C LEU A 177 1.29 -13.29 15.42
N SER A 178 0.42 -13.45 14.43
CA SER A 178 0.44 -14.61 13.52
C SER A 178 1.76 -14.75 12.75
N LYS A 179 2.37 -13.62 12.34
CA LYS A 179 3.67 -13.62 11.65
C LYS A 179 4.79 -14.02 12.60
N LEU A 180 4.70 -13.61 13.86
CA LEU A 180 5.66 -13.97 14.90
C LEU A 180 5.56 -15.46 15.27
N LEU A 181 4.35 -15.98 15.50
CA LEU A 181 4.13 -17.41 15.76
C LEU A 181 4.62 -18.26 14.60
N TRP A 182 4.26 -17.90 13.37
CA TRP A 182 4.76 -18.59 12.18
C TRP A 182 6.30 -18.61 12.10
N ALA A 183 6.96 -17.51 12.48
CA ALA A 183 8.43 -17.44 12.49
C ALA A 183 9.05 -18.35 13.55
N VAL A 184 8.42 -18.49 14.72
CA VAL A 184 8.84 -19.43 15.76
C VAL A 184 8.61 -20.87 15.31
N ASP A 185 7.41 -21.20 14.81
CA ASP A 185 7.05 -22.54 14.33
C ASP A 185 7.93 -23.01 13.16
N THR A 186 8.33 -22.08 12.29
CA THR A 186 9.25 -22.35 11.17
C THR A 186 10.71 -22.51 11.63
N GLY A 187 11.01 -22.23 12.90
CA GLY A 187 12.36 -22.32 13.47
C GLY A 187 13.27 -21.13 13.14
N ARG A 188 12.71 -19.97 12.74
CA ARG A 188 13.51 -18.75 12.53
C ARG A 188 13.81 -17.99 13.80
N LEU A 189 12.94 -18.10 14.79
CA LEU A 189 13.08 -17.48 16.11
C LEU A 189 13.15 -18.58 17.16
N ASN A 190 14.04 -18.42 18.13
CA ASN A 190 14.15 -19.34 19.24
C ASN A 190 13.10 -18.97 20.30
N PRO A 191 12.17 -19.88 20.67
CA PRO A 191 11.18 -19.59 21.71
C PRO A 191 11.79 -19.53 23.12
N ASN A 192 13.02 -20.02 23.31
CA ASN A 192 13.68 -20.08 24.62
C ASN A 192 14.39 -18.77 24.99
N GLU A 193 14.52 -17.82 24.06
CA GLU A 193 15.16 -16.51 24.30
C GLU A 193 14.11 -15.39 24.32
N THR A 194 14.48 -14.26 24.91
CA THR A 194 13.68 -13.03 24.86
C THR A 194 13.78 -12.42 23.46
N ILE A 195 12.66 -12.40 22.73
CA ILE A 195 12.61 -11.90 21.36
C ILE A 195 12.54 -10.37 21.38
N THR A 196 13.63 -9.73 20.98
CA THR A 196 13.76 -8.26 20.80
C THR A 196 13.63 -7.87 19.33
N LEU A 197 13.69 -6.56 19.03
CA LEU A 197 13.65 -6.10 17.65
C LEU A 197 14.91 -6.52 16.87
N TYR A 198 16.06 -6.59 17.55
CA TYR A 198 17.31 -7.14 17.01
C TYR A 198 17.14 -8.58 16.50
N HIS A 199 16.56 -9.47 17.32
CA HIS A 199 16.32 -10.86 16.94
C HIS A 199 15.38 -10.95 15.72
N LEU A 200 14.34 -10.13 15.66
CA LEU A 200 13.43 -10.08 14.51
C LEU A 200 14.10 -9.65 13.21
N ARG A 201 15.02 -8.66 13.29
CA ARG A 201 15.80 -8.18 12.13
C ARG A 201 16.80 -9.23 11.68
N ASN A 202 17.57 -9.81 12.60
CA ASN A 202 18.58 -10.82 12.30
C ASN A 202 17.98 -12.10 11.73
N ALA A 203 16.83 -12.53 12.24
CA ALA A 203 16.08 -13.67 11.70
C ALA A 203 15.37 -13.37 10.36
N LYS A 204 15.51 -12.15 9.81
CA LYS A 204 14.84 -11.66 8.59
C LYS A 204 13.33 -11.87 8.62
N VAL A 205 12.74 -11.73 9.80
CA VAL A 205 11.28 -11.75 9.98
C VAL A 205 10.72 -10.38 9.59
N ILE A 206 11.45 -9.32 9.92
CA ILE A 206 11.20 -7.94 9.48
C ILE A 206 12.30 -7.48 8.54
N ALA A 207 11.96 -6.57 7.64
CA ALA A 207 12.91 -5.94 6.74
C ALA A 207 13.30 -4.54 7.26
N ASP A 208 14.51 -4.10 6.95
CA ASP A 208 15.04 -2.80 7.40
C ASP A 208 14.12 -1.62 7.02
N ARG A 209 13.49 -1.68 5.83
CA ARG A 209 12.52 -0.66 5.39
C ARG A 209 11.28 -0.52 6.27
N GLU A 210 10.97 -1.55 7.07
CA GLU A 210 9.82 -1.57 7.97
C GLU A 210 10.17 -1.00 9.35
N VAL A 211 11.46 -0.93 9.68
CA VAL A 211 11.97 -0.44 10.96
C VAL A 211 12.14 1.07 10.89
N VAL A 212 11.22 1.80 11.51
CA VAL A 212 11.24 3.27 11.62
C VAL A 212 10.86 3.62 13.05
N TRP A 213 11.54 4.59 13.66
CA TRP A 213 11.20 5.06 15.01
C TRP A 213 9.72 5.48 15.07
N PRO A 214 8.95 5.07 16.11
CA PRO A 214 9.38 4.44 17.38
C PRO A 214 9.51 2.90 17.36
N GLY A 215 9.47 2.24 16.20
CA GLY A 215 9.60 0.79 16.08
C GLY A 215 8.27 0.11 15.70
N MET A 216 7.97 -1.01 16.35
CA MET A 216 6.87 -1.91 15.99
C MET A 216 5.78 -1.95 17.06
N VAL A 217 4.54 -2.18 16.63
CA VAL A 217 3.41 -2.52 17.50
C VAL A 217 2.98 -3.96 17.26
N LEU A 218 2.89 -4.75 18.33
CA LEU A 218 2.41 -6.12 18.26
C LEU A 218 0.87 -6.15 18.26
N LEU A 219 0.29 -6.68 17.18
CA LEU A 219 -1.14 -6.80 16.99
C LEU A 219 -1.56 -8.27 17.04
N ALA A 220 -2.57 -8.60 17.84
CA ALA A 220 -3.07 -9.98 17.93
C ALA A 220 -3.60 -10.51 16.59
N GLY A 221 -4.14 -9.64 15.74
CA GLY A 221 -4.76 -10.03 14.47
C GLY A 221 -5.90 -11.01 14.70
N ASN A 222 -5.88 -12.13 13.96
CA ASN A 222 -6.86 -13.22 14.06
C ASN A 222 -6.41 -14.35 14.99
N VAL A 223 -5.36 -14.15 15.78
CA VAL A 223 -4.89 -15.17 16.73
C VAL A 223 -5.82 -15.16 17.96
N GLU A 224 -6.31 -16.36 18.31
CA GLU A 224 -7.19 -16.57 19.47
C GLU A 224 -6.45 -17.17 20.67
N ARG A 225 -5.36 -17.91 20.43
CA ARG A 225 -4.54 -18.52 21.48
C ARG A 225 -3.09 -18.62 21.04
N VAL A 226 -2.18 -18.45 22.00
CA VAL A 226 -0.76 -18.75 21.85
C VAL A 226 -0.48 -20.11 22.52
N PRO A 227 0.12 -21.10 21.82
CA PRO A 227 0.22 -22.46 22.34
C PRO A 227 1.40 -22.69 23.32
N TYR A 228 2.44 -21.87 23.27
CA TYR A 228 3.65 -22.00 24.10
C TYR A 228 4.05 -20.63 24.68
N PRO A 229 4.75 -20.59 25.84
CA PRO A 229 5.18 -19.33 26.43
C PRO A 229 6.17 -18.61 25.50
N LEU A 230 5.99 -17.30 25.37
CA LEU A 230 6.86 -16.43 24.58
C LEU A 230 7.21 -15.18 25.38
N HIS A 231 8.50 -14.85 25.42
CA HIS A 231 9.02 -13.65 26.07
C HIS A 231 9.42 -12.65 25.00
N ILE A 232 8.76 -11.50 24.96
CA ILE A 232 8.90 -10.53 23.85
C ILE A 232 9.12 -9.12 24.39
N GLU A 233 10.07 -8.42 23.79
CA GLU A 233 10.36 -7.01 24.05
C GLU A 233 10.12 -6.19 22.77
N LEU A 234 9.11 -5.32 22.81
CA LEU A 234 8.76 -4.44 21.68
C LEU A 234 8.26 -3.08 22.19
N GLN A 235 8.14 -2.10 21.30
CA GLN A 235 7.90 -0.70 21.68
C GLN A 235 6.43 -0.35 21.93
N ASN A 236 5.49 -1.25 21.59
CA ASN A 236 4.08 -1.20 21.98
C ASN A 236 3.39 -2.53 21.63
N ALA A 237 2.29 -2.86 22.31
CA ALA A 237 1.42 -3.97 21.92
C ALA A 237 -0.06 -3.67 22.15
N SER A 238 -0.92 -4.28 21.35
CA SER A 238 -2.36 -4.28 21.58
C SER A 238 -2.70 -5.03 22.88
N ALA A 239 -3.71 -4.56 23.63
CA ALA A 239 -4.10 -5.20 24.90
C ALA A 239 -4.45 -6.69 24.73
N LYS A 240 -5.11 -7.05 23.61
CA LYS A 240 -5.40 -8.44 23.27
C LYS A 240 -4.12 -9.26 23.05
N ALA A 241 -3.10 -8.71 22.40
CA ALA A 241 -1.85 -9.45 22.19
C ALA A 241 -1.12 -9.70 23.52
N ILE A 242 -1.07 -8.70 24.40
CA ILE A 242 -0.49 -8.84 25.74
C ILE A 242 -1.23 -9.94 26.51
N GLN A 243 -2.57 -9.90 26.54
CA GLN A 243 -3.39 -10.89 27.21
C GLN A 243 -3.11 -12.32 26.70
N LEU A 244 -3.05 -12.52 25.37
CA LEU A 244 -2.80 -13.84 24.79
C LEU A 244 -1.41 -14.39 25.12
N LEU A 245 -0.39 -13.51 25.22
CA LEU A 245 0.95 -13.92 25.63
C LEU A 245 0.98 -14.32 27.10
N GLU A 246 0.33 -13.54 27.97
CA GLU A 246 0.24 -13.82 29.41
C GLU A 246 -0.57 -15.09 29.71
N GLU A 247 -1.67 -15.33 28.97
CA GLU A 247 -2.48 -16.56 29.07
C GLU A 247 -1.69 -17.81 28.68
N ALA A 248 -0.71 -17.68 27.79
CA ALA A 248 0.20 -18.76 27.42
C ALA A 248 1.37 -18.95 28.40
N GLY A 249 1.47 -18.12 29.45
CA GLY A 249 2.58 -18.12 30.41
C GLY A 249 3.84 -17.39 29.91
N GLY A 250 3.72 -16.61 28.84
CA GLY A 250 4.79 -15.74 28.33
C GLY A 250 4.88 -14.40 29.07
N SER A 251 5.78 -13.54 28.61
CA SER A 251 5.89 -12.16 29.11
C SER A 251 6.00 -11.17 27.95
N PHE A 252 5.48 -9.96 28.18
CA PHE A 252 5.63 -8.84 27.27
C PHE A 252 6.21 -7.66 28.03
N THR A 253 7.32 -7.11 27.54
CA THR A 253 7.91 -5.87 28.07
C THR A 253 7.82 -4.79 27.00
N ASN A 254 7.23 -3.65 27.37
CA ASN A 254 7.14 -2.50 26.48
C ASN A 254 8.38 -1.61 26.60
N VAL A 255 9.34 -1.81 25.72
CA VAL A 255 10.63 -1.11 25.68
C VAL A 255 10.53 0.07 24.71
N TYR A 256 10.05 1.22 25.19
CA TYR A 256 9.99 2.44 24.37
C TYR A 256 11.30 3.21 24.48
N MET A 257 12.04 3.29 23.36
CA MET A 257 13.40 3.86 23.30
C MET A 257 13.45 5.20 22.54
N SER A 258 14.50 5.98 22.78
CA SER A 258 14.88 7.10 21.93
C SER A 258 15.33 6.59 20.54
N HIS A 259 15.56 7.51 19.60
CA HIS A 259 16.08 7.14 18.29
C HIS A 259 17.45 6.47 18.39
N GLU A 260 18.32 6.97 19.27
CA GLU A 260 19.65 6.43 19.52
C GLU A 260 19.59 5.05 20.18
N GLY A 261 18.69 4.86 21.16
CA GLY A 261 18.50 3.56 21.80
C GLY A 261 18.06 2.48 20.81
N LEU A 262 17.16 2.84 19.88
CA LEU A 262 16.74 1.93 18.80
C LEU A 262 17.91 1.58 17.87
N TYR A 263 18.77 2.56 17.53
CA TYR A 263 19.94 2.32 16.70
C TYR A 263 20.96 1.40 17.40
N GLN A 264 21.23 1.65 18.68
CA GLN A 264 22.12 0.81 19.50
C GLN A 264 21.59 -0.63 19.64
N GLU A 265 20.28 -0.82 19.82
CA GLU A 265 19.67 -2.16 19.87
C GLU A 265 19.85 -2.91 18.54
N LEU A 266 19.72 -2.19 17.41
CA LEU A 266 19.80 -2.77 16.08
C LEU A 266 21.23 -3.04 15.61
N HIS A 267 22.21 -2.33 16.15
CA HIS A 267 23.64 -2.39 15.80
C HIS A 267 24.53 -2.49 17.05
N PRO A 268 24.35 -3.53 17.89
CA PRO A 268 25.12 -3.66 19.13
C PRO A 268 26.63 -3.82 18.87
N GLU A 269 27.03 -4.32 17.71
CA GLU A 269 28.43 -4.50 17.31
C GLU A 269 29.23 -3.19 17.21
N GLU A 270 28.57 -2.05 17.03
CA GLU A 270 29.21 -0.73 16.94
C GLU A 270 29.55 -0.16 18.33
N PHE A 271 28.97 -0.72 19.40
CA PHE A 271 29.08 -0.21 20.76
C PHE A 271 29.73 -1.26 21.68
N PRO A 272 31.06 -1.22 21.87
CA PRO A 272 31.78 -2.24 22.63
C PRO A 272 31.48 -2.23 24.14
N THR A 273 31.02 -1.09 24.66
CA THR A 273 30.66 -0.88 26.07
C THR A 273 29.24 -0.35 26.14
N PHE A 274 28.55 -0.64 27.25
CA PHE A 274 27.25 -0.05 27.52
C PHE A 274 27.39 1.47 27.68
N MET A 275 26.75 2.21 26.78
CA MET A 275 26.71 3.67 26.80
C MET A 275 25.51 4.13 27.65
N GLU A 276 25.62 5.30 28.26
CA GLU A 276 24.48 5.91 28.92
C GLU A 276 23.37 6.17 27.89
N GLN A 277 22.19 5.58 28.10
CA GLN A 277 21.03 5.76 27.23
C GLN A 277 20.09 6.80 27.81
N GLU A 278 19.61 7.70 26.95
CA GLU A 278 18.63 8.69 27.33
C GLU A 278 17.27 8.07 27.68
N LEU A 279 16.62 8.63 28.70
CA LEU A 279 15.21 8.34 28.95
C LEU A 279 14.35 8.90 27.81
N PRO A 280 13.25 8.22 27.43
CA PRO A 280 12.40 8.72 26.37
C PRO A 280 11.75 10.06 26.73
N GLU A 281 11.29 10.80 25.72
CA GLU A 281 10.59 12.07 25.92
C GLU A 281 9.37 11.95 26.84
N ARG A 282 8.97 13.06 27.47
CA ARG A 282 7.87 13.11 28.46
C ARG A 282 6.60 12.40 28.02
N LYS A 283 6.18 12.64 26.78
CA LYS A 283 4.98 12.00 26.20
C LYS A 283 5.15 10.50 26.04
N GLY A 284 6.33 10.06 25.64
CA GLY A 284 6.68 8.64 25.50
C GLY A 284 6.72 7.94 26.85
N LEU A 285 7.32 8.59 27.86
CA LEU A 285 7.36 8.12 29.24
C LEU A 285 5.96 7.81 29.76
N GLU A 286 5.05 8.78 29.73
CA GLU A 286 3.70 8.63 30.28
C GLU A 286 2.83 7.62 29.54
N ASN A 287 2.90 7.60 28.20
CA ASN A 287 2.02 6.76 27.40
C ASN A 287 2.50 5.31 27.32
N PHE A 288 3.82 5.10 27.31
CA PHE A 288 4.43 3.81 27.00
C PHE A 288 5.32 3.29 28.13
N ALA A 289 6.37 4.02 28.51
CA ALA A 289 7.44 3.47 29.33
C ALA A 289 7.07 3.28 30.82
N THR A 290 6.31 4.19 31.42
CA THR A 290 5.84 4.06 32.82
C THR A 290 4.46 3.42 32.93
N ASN A 291 3.83 3.09 31.79
CA ASN A 291 2.45 2.61 31.75
C ASN A 291 2.36 1.11 32.09
N SER A 292 1.88 0.80 33.29
CA SER A 292 1.73 -0.58 33.78
C SER A 292 0.83 -1.46 32.90
N ARG A 293 -0.23 -0.93 32.26
CA ARG A 293 -1.11 -1.73 31.39
C ARG A 293 -0.44 -2.15 30.08
N LYS A 294 0.56 -1.38 29.67
CA LYS A 294 1.39 -1.71 28.52
C LYS A 294 2.61 -2.54 28.93
N ARG A 295 2.77 -2.84 30.22
CA ARG A 295 3.96 -3.50 30.77
C ARG A 295 5.24 -2.69 30.46
N GLY A 296 5.14 -1.37 30.64
CA GLY A 296 6.25 -0.45 30.43
C GLY A 296 7.43 -0.76 31.34
N TRP A 297 8.65 -0.70 30.78
CA TRP A 297 9.88 -1.07 31.50
C TRP A 297 10.25 -0.12 32.66
N LEU A 298 9.77 1.13 32.65
CA LEU A 298 9.95 2.13 33.72
C LEU A 298 8.79 2.16 34.71
N ALA A 299 7.84 1.22 34.65
CA ALA A 299 6.71 1.21 35.56
C ALA A 299 7.14 1.00 37.02
N GLN A 300 8.13 0.13 37.27
CA GLN A 300 8.66 -0.10 38.61
C GLN A 300 9.40 1.13 39.14
N TRP A 301 10.34 1.68 38.35
CA TRP A 301 11.03 2.92 38.69
C TRP A 301 10.07 4.07 39.01
N TYR A 302 8.95 4.14 38.29
CA TYR A 302 7.93 5.15 38.54
C TYR A 302 7.29 5.00 39.93
N GLU A 303 6.94 3.77 40.33
CA GLU A 303 6.32 3.50 41.64
C GLU A 303 7.30 3.63 42.81
N ASP A 304 8.57 3.27 42.60
CA ASP A 304 9.58 3.23 43.66
C ASP A 304 10.23 4.61 43.89
N GLU A 305 10.57 5.33 42.82
CA GLU A 305 11.34 6.58 42.90
C GLU A 305 10.53 7.80 42.43
N SER A 306 10.06 7.79 41.19
CA SER A 306 9.53 9.01 40.54
C SER A 306 8.22 9.53 41.16
N ARG A 307 7.44 8.66 41.80
CA ARG A 307 6.15 9.02 42.39
C ARG A 307 6.30 9.85 43.67
N TYR A 308 7.42 9.72 44.36
CA TYR A 308 7.68 10.43 45.61
C TYR A 308 8.37 11.76 45.36
N ALA A 309 7.97 12.80 46.11
CA ALA A 309 8.65 14.08 46.10
C ALA A 309 9.89 14.05 47.01
N HIS A 310 10.76 15.06 46.87
CA HIS A 310 11.90 15.23 47.76
C HIS A 310 11.45 15.29 49.24
N PRO A 311 12.13 14.63 50.19
CA PRO A 311 11.66 14.50 51.58
C PRO A 311 11.50 15.85 52.31
N GLY A 312 12.32 16.85 51.95
CA GLY A 312 12.21 18.22 52.47
C GLY A 312 11.32 19.16 51.66
N ALA A 313 10.65 18.68 50.59
CA ALA A 313 9.80 19.53 49.78
C ALA A 313 8.41 19.73 50.40
N GLY A 314 7.94 20.98 50.35
CA GLY A 314 6.57 21.32 50.68
C GLY A 314 5.62 21.08 49.51
N ARG A 315 4.34 21.38 49.67
CA ARG A 315 3.32 21.09 48.65
C ARG A 315 3.53 21.92 47.38
N ARG A 316 3.92 23.20 47.52
CA ARG A 316 4.17 24.07 46.35
C ARG A 316 5.46 23.68 45.65
N THR A 317 6.47 23.22 46.39
CA THR A 317 7.79 22.88 45.85
C THR A 317 7.98 21.42 45.46
N ALA A 318 6.95 20.57 45.62
CA ALA A 318 7.00 19.13 45.41
C ALA A 318 7.44 18.67 44.00
N HIS A 319 7.34 19.52 42.99
CA HIS A 319 7.70 19.21 41.60
C HIS A 319 9.15 19.59 41.25
N TYR A 320 9.83 20.36 42.09
CA TYR A 320 11.26 20.64 41.90
C TYR A 320 12.09 19.47 42.40
N ILE A 321 13.21 19.20 41.72
CA ILE A 321 14.15 18.13 42.12
C ILE A 321 14.67 18.36 43.54
N ARG A 322 14.93 19.63 43.89
CA ARG A 322 15.25 20.08 45.25
C ARG A 322 14.44 21.34 45.55
N PRO A 323 13.92 21.49 46.78
CA PRO A 323 13.15 22.68 47.13
C PRO A 323 14.05 23.93 46.99
N PRO A 324 13.59 24.98 46.27
CA PRO A 324 14.40 26.19 46.07
C PRO A 324 14.54 27.03 47.35
N THR A 325 13.62 26.88 48.29
CA THR A 325 13.58 27.58 49.57
C THR A 325 13.18 26.62 50.69
N ASP A 326 13.67 26.85 51.90
CA ASP A 326 13.34 26.01 53.07
C ASP A 326 11.86 26.12 53.48
N ARG A 327 11.25 27.30 53.29
CA ARG A 327 9.84 27.55 53.61
C ARG A 327 8.95 27.30 52.38
N ASP A 328 7.82 26.60 52.58
CA ASP A 328 6.83 26.29 51.52
C ASP A 328 5.89 27.47 51.17
N PHE A 329 5.97 28.57 51.93
CA PHE A 329 5.20 29.79 51.72
C PHE A 329 5.86 30.67 50.63
N PRO A 330 5.12 31.46 49.82
CA PRO A 330 5.73 32.31 48.80
C PRO A 330 6.78 33.23 49.43
N ALA A 331 7.99 33.18 48.88
CA ALA A 331 9.16 33.84 49.46
C ALA A 331 9.20 35.33 49.12
N THR A 332 8.52 35.75 48.05
CA THR A 332 8.43 37.14 47.60
C THR A 332 7.01 37.69 47.78
N ILE A 333 6.92 39.00 48.05
CA ILE A 333 5.62 39.69 48.22
C ILE A 333 4.82 39.65 46.91
N GLU A 334 5.49 39.85 45.77
CA GLU A 334 4.86 39.81 44.44
C GLU A 334 4.24 38.42 44.14
N GLU A 335 4.97 37.34 44.44
CA GLU A 335 4.45 35.97 44.27
C GLU A 335 3.27 35.72 45.21
N TYR A 336 3.32 36.24 46.44
CA TYR A 336 2.22 36.12 47.39
C TYR A 336 0.96 36.85 46.92
N GLU A 337 1.08 38.09 46.41
CA GLU A 337 -0.04 38.83 45.84
C GLU A 337 -0.65 38.10 44.65
N LEU A 338 0.20 37.55 43.78
CA LEU A 338 -0.24 36.77 42.62
C LEU A 338 -0.95 35.47 43.03
N ALA A 339 -0.42 34.75 44.03
CA ALA A 339 -1.06 33.56 44.57
C ALA A 339 -2.41 33.89 45.23
N LYS A 340 -2.52 34.99 45.98
CA LYS A 340 -3.78 35.46 46.57
C LYS A 340 -4.81 35.80 45.49
N HIS A 341 -4.40 36.49 44.43
CA HIS A 341 -5.26 36.77 43.29
C HIS A 341 -5.71 35.48 42.61
N HIS A 342 -4.79 34.53 42.39
CA HIS A 342 -5.07 33.23 41.75
C HIS A 342 -6.05 32.38 42.58
N GLN A 343 -5.89 32.35 43.91
CA GLN A 343 -6.82 31.66 44.81
C GLN A 343 -8.23 32.25 44.73
N LYS A 344 -8.34 33.59 44.77
CA LYS A 344 -9.62 34.29 44.62
C LYS A 344 -10.25 34.02 43.25
N TRP A 345 -9.44 34.05 42.19
CA TRP A 345 -9.87 33.80 40.82
C TRP A 345 -10.44 32.39 40.64
N HIS A 346 -9.76 31.38 41.18
CA HIS A 346 -10.17 29.96 41.10
C HIS A 346 -11.03 29.49 42.29
N LEU A 347 -11.66 30.42 43.02
CA LEU A 347 -12.62 30.11 44.08
C LEU A 347 -12.08 29.19 45.20
N ASN A 348 -10.81 29.38 45.57
CA ASN A 348 -10.15 28.66 46.67
C ASN A 348 -10.18 27.12 46.56
N GLN A 349 -10.13 26.59 45.33
CA GLN A 349 -10.03 25.15 45.11
C GLN A 349 -8.74 24.53 45.68
N PRO A 350 -8.74 23.25 46.07
CA PRO A 350 -7.52 22.56 46.50
C PRO A 350 -6.51 22.54 45.34
N GLY A 351 -5.39 23.25 45.49
CA GLY A 351 -4.33 23.38 44.48
C GLY A 351 -4.16 24.79 43.89
N SER A 352 -5.08 25.72 44.14
CA SER A 352 -4.99 27.11 43.62
C SER A 352 -3.84 27.94 44.19
N ALA A 353 -3.11 27.42 45.18
CA ALA A 353 -1.91 28.04 45.75
C ALA A 353 -0.67 27.89 44.86
N THR A 354 -0.66 26.90 43.96
CA THR A 354 0.36 26.78 42.91
C THR A 354 -0.10 27.55 41.69
N VAL A 355 0.73 28.48 41.22
CA VAL A 355 0.38 29.36 40.10
C VAL A 355 0.43 28.56 38.81
N LEU A 356 -0.69 28.52 38.08
CA LEU A 356 -0.76 27.94 36.74
C LEU A 356 -1.00 29.07 35.73
N PRO A 357 -0.18 29.17 34.67
CA PRO A 357 -0.37 30.22 33.66
C PRO A 357 -1.69 30.01 32.91
N TRP A 358 -2.37 31.11 32.57
CA TRP A 358 -3.71 31.07 31.97
C TRP A 358 -3.70 30.80 30.45
N HIS A 359 -2.54 30.91 29.81
CA HIS A 359 -2.38 30.66 28.38
C HIS A 359 -1.83 29.26 28.12
N SER A 360 -2.38 28.59 27.10
CA SER A 360 -1.98 27.25 26.67
C SER A 360 -1.15 27.30 25.39
N LEU A 361 -0.13 26.44 25.30
CA LEU A 361 0.67 26.30 24.07
C LEU A 361 -0.04 25.53 22.94
N ASN A 362 -1.04 24.69 23.27
CA ASN A 362 -1.75 23.83 22.31
C ASN A 362 -0.85 22.90 21.47
N THR A 363 0.30 22.50 22.03
CA THR A 363 1.27 21.60 21.40
C THR A 363 0.99 20.13 21.73
N ALA A 364 1.40 19.23 20.84
CA ALA A 364 1.05 17.81 20.93
C ALA A 364 1.95 17.00 21.87
N ASP A 365 3.12 17.51 22.22
CA ASP A 365 4.10 16.94 23.15
C ASP A 365 3.59 16.93 24.60
N MET A 366 2.90 17.98 25.04
CA MET A 366 2.30 18.05 26.38
C MET A 366 0.91 17.41 26.47
N ALA A 367 0.29 17.08 25.33
CA ALA A 367 -1.05 16.53 25.29
C ALA A 367 -1.09 15.06 25.74
N ARG A 368 -2.02 14.75 26.66
CA ARG A 368 -2.26 13.40 27.19
C ARG A 368 -3.54 12.77 26.63
N ARG A 369 -3.77 11.49 26.94
CA ARG A 369 -5.03 10.81 26.61
C ARG A 369 -6.19 11.56 27.26
N SER A 370 -7.16 11.99 26.46
CA SER A 370 -8.36 12.68 26.95
C SER A 370 -9.30 11.74 27.71
N ALA A 371 -9.55 10.56 27.14
CA ALA A 371 -10.34 9.49 27.74
C ALA A 371 -10.01 8.15 27.07
N GLY A 372 -10.43 7.05 27.70
CA GLY A 372 -10.36 5.71 27.14
C GLY A 372 -10.27 4.66 28.24
N ARG A 373 -10.20 3.38 27.85
CA ARG A 373 -10.13 2.28 28.80
C ARG A 373 -8.95 2.46 29.77
N LEU A 374 -9.30 2.49 31.06
CA LEU A 374 -8.43 2.39 32.24
C LEU A 374 -7.83 1.00 32.42
#